data_AF-A0A0S8AQR3-F1
#
_entry.id   AF-A0A0S8AQR3-F1
#
_cell.length_a   1.000
_cell.length_b   1.000
_cell.length_c   1.000
_cell.angle_alpha   90.00
_cell.angle_beta   90.00
_cell.angle_gamma   90.00
#
_symmetry.space_group_name_H-M   'P 1'
#
loop_
_entity.id
_entity.type
_entity.pdbx_description
1 polymer ?
#
loop_
_entity_poly.entity_id
_entity_poly.type
_entity_poly.pdbx_seq_one_letter_code
_entity_poly.pdbx_strand_id
1 'polypeptide(L)'
;MTSDKRRAKRISVELPVKVYLFDNKGKMRLGGPLAGCIRDFSPLGAALAVATILLNGKHLFYTCQDNPDIILELAFELSGSPEETIIVPAVPVWFDRDLDSDKKQFDVGLKFLANPRSPEIKILSKQACSDETMLVSLWKKFFLFLNYPLFLASYFLFSGGTSG
;
A
#
# COMPACT_ATOMS: atom_id res chain seq x y z
N MET A 1 14.97 -24.35 -4.66
CA MET A 1 15.31 -22.92 -4.69
C MET A 1 14.56 -22.27 -5.83
N THR A 2 13.41 -21.65 -5.55
CA THR A 2 12.62 -20.92 -6.55
C THR A 2 13.26 -19.56 -6.78
N SER A 3 13.77 -19.33 -7.99
CA SER A 3 14.27 -18.01 -8.38
C SER A 3 13.14 -17.00 -8.33
N ASP A 4 13.32 -15.94 -7.55
CA ASP A 4 12.38 -14.82 -7.52
C ASP A 4 12.36 -14.17 -8.91
N LYS A 5 11.23 -14.29 -9.62
CA LYS A 5 11.05 -13.77 -10.99
C LYS A 5 10.85 -12.25 -11.03
N ARG A 6 10.85 -11.57 -9.88
CA ARG A 6 10.56 -10.14 -9.80
C ARG A 6 11.74 -9.29 -10.27
N ARG A 7 11.44 -8.30 -11.12
CA ARG A 7 12.41 -7.37 -11.70
C ARG A 7 12.83 -6.23 -10.76
N ALA A 8 12.11 -6.03 -9.66
CA ALA A 8 12.38 -4.99 -8.66
C ALA A 8 11.93 -5.44 -7.27
N LYS A 9 12.68 -5.01 -6.24
CA LYS A 9 12.28 -5.16 -4.84
C LYS A 9 11.04 -4.32 -4.57
N ARG A 10 10.06 -4.90 -3.89
CA ARG A 10 8.86 -4.21 -3.42
C ARG A 10 8.98 -3.91 -1.94
N ILE A 11 8.48 -2.76 -1.54
CA ILE A 11 8.40 -2.32 -0.14
C ILE A 11 6.93 -2.33 0.28
N SER A 12 6.65 -2.84 1.47
CA SER A 12 5.29 -2.89 2.02
C SER A 12 4.94 -1.50 2.54
N VAL A 13 3.77 -0.99 2.14
CA VAL A 13 3.31 0.36 2.47
C VAL A 13 1.79 0.38 2.64
N GLU A 14 1.26 1.46 3.22
CA GLU A 14 -0.18 1.72 3.22
C GLU A 14 -0.40 3.17 2.78
N LEU A 15 -0.47 3.40 1.46
CA LEU A 15 -0.66 4.73 0.90
C LEU A 15 -2.10 4.88 0.37
N PRO A 16 -2.94 5.73 1.00
CA PRO A 16 -4.25 6.06 0.46
C PRO A 16 -4.14 6.67 -0.94
N VAL A 17 -5.03 6.27 -1.84
CA VAL A 17 -5.03 6.74 -3.23
C VAL A 17 -6.45 6.86 -3.75
N LYS A 18 -6.70 7.89 -4.56
CA LYS A 18 -7.91 8.01 -5.38
C LYS A 18 -7.61 7.50 -6.78
N VAL A 19 -8.43 6.60 -7.27
CA VAL A 19 -8.27 5.94 -8.58
C VAL A 19 -9.34 6.45 -9.53
N TYR A 20 -8.94 6.91 -10.70
CA TYR A 20 -9.85 7.31 -11.78
C TYR A 20 -9.62 6.44 -13.00
N LEU A 21 -10.69 6.17 -13.76
CA LEU A 21 -10.55 5.75 -15.15
C LEU A 21 -10.31 7.01 -15.99
N PHE A 22 -9.27 7.02 -16.80
CA PHE A 22 -8.91 8.16 -17.64
C PHE A 22 -8.89 7.74 -19.11
N ASP A 23 -9.64 8.46 -19.94
CA ASP A 23 -9.61 8.31 -21.39
C ASP A 23 -8.52 9.21 -21.96
N ASN A 24 -7.45 8.60 -22.47
CA ASN A 24 -6.32 9.30 -23.05
C ASN A 24 -6.64 9.95 -24.40
N LYS A 25 -7.66 9.46 -25.12
CA LYS A 25 -8.12 10.02 -26.39
C LYS A 25 -9.01 11.23 -26.14
N GLY A 26 -9.97 11.10 -25.23
CA GLY A 26 -10.86 12.20 -24.80
C GLY A 26 -10.22 13.20 -23.85
N LYS A 27 -9.05 12.86 -23.28
CA LYS A 27 -8.34 13.62 -22.24
C LYS A 27 -9.24 13.94 -21.03
N MET A 28 -10.03 12.96 -20.59
CA MET A 28 -11.01 13.16 -19.52
C MET A 28 -11.13 11.96 -18.58
N ARG A 29 -11.48 12.24 -17.32
CA ARG A 29 -11.83 11.21 -16.34
C ARG A 29 -13.24 10.67 -16.60
N LEU A 30 -13.38 9.35 -16.59
CA LEU A 30 -14.62 8.63 -16.84
C LEU A 30 -15.39 8.43 -15.52
N GLY A 31 -15.87 9.55 -14.96
CA GLY A 31 -16.68 9.64 -13.76
C GLY A 31 -15.88 9.84 -12.46
N GLY A 32 -16.51 9.50 -11.32
CA GLY A 32 -15.97 9.80 -9.98
C GLY A 32 -14.77 8.93 -9.57
N PRO A 33 -14.02 9.34 -8.51
CA PRO A 33 -12.93 8.54 -7.97
C PRO A 33 -13.43 7.30 -7.23
N LEU A 34 -12.62 6.25 -7.31
CA LEU A 34 -12.68 5.12 -6.39
C LEU A 34 -11.58 5.27 -5.33
N ALA A 35 -11.95 5.17 -4.06
CA ALA A 35 -10.96 5.12 -2.98
C ALA A 35 -10.26 3.75 -2.97
N GLY A 36 -8.93 3.77 -2.79
CA GLY A 36 -8.11 2.59 -2.65
C GLY A 36 -6.90 2.82 -1.76
N CYS A 37 -6.10 1.78 -1.59
CA CYS A 37 -4.88 1.81 -0.80
C CYS A 37 -3.78 1.02 -1.51
N ILE A 38 -2.60 1.62 -1.66
CA ILE A 38 -1.42 0.91 -2.13
C ILE A 38 -0.83 0.09 -0.98
N ARG A 39 -0.74 -1.23 -1.16
CA ARG A 39 -0.25 -2.21 -0.17
C ARG A 39 1.22 -2.54 -0.34
N ASP A 40 1.70 -2.49 -1.57
CA ASP A 40 3.11 -2.62 -1.89
C ASP A 40 3.49 -1.63 -2.99
N PHE A 41 4.75 -1.21 -2.98
CA PHE A 41 5.26 -0.24 -3.94
C PHE A 41 6.62 -0.65 -4.50
N SER A 42 6.83 -0.33 -5.77
CA SER A 42 8.13 -0.28 -6.43
C SER A 42 8.13 0.85 -7.47
N PRO A 43 9.29 1.32 -7.94
CA PRO A 43 9.34 2.35 -8.99
C PRO A 43 8.69 1.95 -10.32
N LEU A 44 8.38 0.66 -10.53
CA LEU A 44 7.77 0.13 -11.76
C LEU A 44 6.27 -0.12 -11.64
N GLY A 45 5.73 -0.13 -10.42
CA GLY A 45 4.36 -0.56 -10.16
C GLY A 45 4.11 -0.87 -8.70
N ALA A 46 2.87 -1.22 -8.40
CA ALA A 46 2.36 -1.36 -7.04
C ALA A 46 1.23 -2.38 -6.97
N ALA A 47 0.85 -2.81 -5.76
CA ALA A 47 -0.39 -3.53 -5.51
C ALA A 47 -1.42 -2.57 -4.90
N LEU A 48 -2.59 -2.47 -5.53
CA LEU A 48 -3.71 -1.62 -5.14
C LEU A 48 -4.82 -2.49 -4.54
N ALA A 49 -5.24 -2.18 -3.32
CA ALA A 49 -6.44 -2.73 -2.70
C ALA A 49 -7.63 -1.77 -2.89
N VAL A 50 -8.76 -2.30 -3.36
CA VAL A 50 -10.02 -1.56 -3.52
C VAL A 50 -11.22 -2.38 -3.05
N ALA A 51 -12.27 -1.71 -2.56
CA ALA A 51 -13.48 -2.39 -2.10
C ALA A 51 -14.33 -2.96 -3.25
N THR A 52 -14.25 -2.37 -4.44
CA THR A 52 -14.98 -2.80 -5.64
C THR A 52 -14.07 -2.73 -6.86
N ILE A 53 -14.16 -3.74 -7.72
CA ILE A 53 -13.45 -3.78 -9.00
C ILE A 53 -14.18 -3.02 -10.12
N LEU A 54 -15.43 -2.60 -9.86
CA LEU A 54 -16.24 -1.82 -10.78
C LEU A 54 -16.21 -0.34 -10.40
N LEU A 55 -15.92 0.51 -11.38
CA LEU A 55 -16.00 1.97 -11.29
C LEU A 55 -16.96 2.48 -12.37
N ASN A 56 -18.09 3.07 -11.96
CA ASN A 56 -19.14 3.55 -12.88
C ASN A 56 -19.59 2.48 -13.90
N GLY A 57 -19.77 1.24 -13.42
CA GLY A 57 -20.16 0.10 -14.25
C GLY A 57 -19.05 -0.49 -15.12
N LYS A 58 -17.83 0.08 -15.09
CA LYS A 58 -16.67 -0.40 -15.85
C LYS A 58 -15.72 -1.18 -14.95
N HIS A 59 -15.30 -2.36 -15.39
CA HIS A 59 -14.35 -3.18 -14.65
C HIS A 59 -12.94 -2.64 -14.82
N LEU A 60 -12.24 -2.32 -13.73
CA LEU A 60 -10.92 -1.65 -13.79
C LEU A 60 -9.92 -2.42 -14.64
N PHE A 61 -9.86 -3.75 -14.48
CA PHE A 61 -8.96 -4.61 -15.26
C PHE A 61 -9.37 -4.73 -16.73
N TYR A 62 -10.52 -5.34 -17.03
CA TYR A 62 -10.95 -5.60 -18.42
C TYR A 62 -11.10 -4.31 -19.24
N THR A 63 -11.59 -3.21 -18.66
CA THR A 63 -11.76 -1.96 -19.42
C THR A 63 -10.42 -1.43 -19.95
N CYS A 64 -9.35 -1.48 -19.15
CA CYS A 64 -8.01 -1.06 -19.57
C CYS A 64 -7.33 -2.07 -20.49
N GLN A 65 -7.72 -3.35 -20.42
CA GLN A 65 -7.20 -4.40 -21.29
C GLN A 65 -7.83 -4.34 -22.68
N ASP A 66 -9.15 -4.16 -22.75
CA ASP A 66 -9.93 -4.14 -23.98
C ASP A 66 -9.77 -2.83 -24.74
N ASN A 67 -9.45 -1.73 -24.04
CA ASN A 67 -9.21 -0.43 -24.63
C ASN A 67 -7.90 0.20 -24.11
N PRO A 68 -6.82 0.18 -24.91
CA PRO A 68 -5.52 0.72 -24.49
C PRO A 68 -5.51 2.25 -24.33
N ASP A 69 -6.51 2.96 -24.85
CA ASP A 69 -6.66 4.40 -24.61
C ASP A 69 -7.21 4.69 -23.21
N ILE A 70 -7.80 3.70 -22.53
CA ILE A 70 -8.32 3.86 -21.17
C ILE A 70 -7.28 3.34 -20.18
N ILE A 71 -6.81 4.23 -19.31
CA ILE A 71 -5.81 3.92 -18.28
C ILE A 71 -6.37 4.24 -16.88
N LEU A 72 -5.64 3.83 -15.86
CA LEU A 72 -5.89 4.27 -14.49
C LEU A 72 -5.05 5.50 -14.19
N GLU A 73 -5.67 6.50 -13.58
CA GLU A 73 -4.99 7.66 -13.03
C GLU A 73 -5.03 7.58 -11.51
N LEU A 74 -3.85 7.46 -10.90
CA LEU A 74 -3.68 7.35 -9.46
C LEU A 74 -3.37 8.73 -8.89
N ALA A 75 -4.24 9.24 -8.02
CA ALA A 75 -4.08 10.52 -7.36
C ALA A 75 -3.74 10.32 -5.88
N PHE A 76 -2.55 10.77 -5.49
CA PHE A 76 -2.03 10.72 -4.13
C PHE A 76 -2.04 12.11 -3.53
N GLU A 77 -2.68 12.25 -2.37
CA GLU A 77 -2.64 13.48 -1.58
C GLU A 77 -1.41 13.40 -0.65
N LEU A 78 -0.50 14.36 -0.77
CA LEU A 78 0.69 14.40 0.08
C LEU A 78 0.34 15.01 1.44
N SER A 79 0.72 14.31 2.52
CA SER A 79 0.60 14.77 3.90
C SER A 79 1.53 15.97 4.13
N GLY A 80 1.08 17.18 3.77
CA GLY A 80 1.86 18.41 3.90
C GLY A 80 1.27 19.62 3.19
N SER A 81 0.47 19.40 2.14
CA SER A 81 -0.35 20.45 1.50
C SER A 81 -1.49 19.79 0.71
N PRO A 82 -2.77 20.15 0.94
CA PRO A 82 -3.89 19.62 0.16
C PRO A 82 -3.86 20.03 -1.31
N GLU A 83 -3.02 21.00 -1.69
CA GLU A 83 -2.87 21.45 -3.09
C GLU A 83 -1.84 20.62 -3.88
N GLU A 84 -0.98 19.84 -3.22
CA GLU A 84 0.01 18.99 -3.89
C GLU A 84 -0.52 17.57 -4.07
N THR A 85 -1.29 17.37 -5.14
CA THR A 85 -1.70 16.04 -5.60
C THR A 85 -0.69 15.49 -6.61
N ILE A 86 -0.12 14.33 -6.34
CA ILE A 86 0.68 13.60 -7.33
C ILE A 86 -0.24 12.73 -8.17
N ILE A 87 -0.09 12.85 -9.49
CA ILE A 87 -0.81 12.02 -10.46
C ILE A 87 0.15 11.02 -11.10
N VAL A 88 -0.16 9.73 -11.02
CA VAL A 88 0.61 8.67 -11.67
C VAL A 88 -0.30 7.85 -12.60
N PRO A 89 -0.05 7.87 -13.92
CA PRO A 89 -0.74 6.99 -14.85
C PRO A 89 -0.28 5.54 -14.67
N ALA A 90 -1.21 4.60 -14.71
CA ALA A 90 -0.98 3.19 -14.51
C ALA A 90 -1.93 2.32 -15.35
N VAL A 91 -1.54 1.07 -15.57
CA VAL A 91 -2.42 0.03 -16.14
C VAL A 91 -2.45 -1.17 -15.20
N PRO A 92 -3.60 -1.83 -15.07
CA PRO A 92 -3.68 -3.04 -14.28
C PRO A 92 -3.08 -4.22 -15.06
N VAL A 93 -2.43 -5.14 -14.34
CA VAL A 93 -1.66 -6.28 -14.88
C VAL A 93 -2.25 -7.61 -14.43
N TRP A 94 -2.80 -7.64 -13.22
CA TRP A 94 -3.57 -8.76 -12.70
C TRP A 94 -4.56 -8.21 -11.67
N PHE A 95 -5.58 -8.99 -11.34
CA PHE A 95 -6.41 -8.75 -10.17
C PHE A 95 -6.75 -10.07 -9.49
N ASP A 96 -7.03 -10.02 -8.20
CA ASP A 96 -7.53 -11.13 -7.43
C ASP A 96 -8.58 -10.62 -6.43
N ARG A 97 -9.45 -11.51 -5.96
CA ARG A 97 -10.41 -11.22 -4.92
C ARG A 97 -9.95 -11.88 -3.64
N ASP A 98 -9.74 -11.06 -2.62
CA ASP A 98 -9.43 -11.57 -1.28
C ASP A 98 -10.72 -12.11 -0.65
N LEU A 99 -10.90 -13.43 -0.74
CA LEU A 99 -12.04 -14.16 -0.19
C LEU A 99 -11.95 -14.40 1.31
N ASP A 100 -10.73 -14.33 1.87
CA ASP A 100 -10.45 -14.64 3.27
C ASP A 100 -10.53 -13.38 4.15
N SER A 101 -10.43 -12.18 3.57
CA SER A 101 -10.65 -10.93 4.31
C SER A 101 -12.13 -10.69 4.62
N ASP A 102 -12.40 -10.28 5.87
CA ASP A 102 -13.74 -9.82 6.30
C ASP A 102 -14.27 -8.66 5.43
N LYS A 103 -13.36 -7.88 4.85
CA LYS A 103 -13.67 -6.70 4.02
C LYS A 103 -13.97 -7.03 2.56
N LYS A 104 -13.75 -8.29 2.11
CA LYS A 104 -13.98 -8.76 0.72
C LYS A 104 -13.45 -7.78 -0.33
N GLN A 105 -12.17 -7.43 -0.22
CA GLN A 105 -11.51 -6.48 -1.12
C GLN A 105 -10.98 -7.16 -2.40
N PHE A 106 -10.63 -6.34 -3.38
CA PHE A 106 -9.91 -6.76 -4.58
C PHE A 106 -8.50 -6.21 -4.53
N ASP A 107 -7.54 -7.09 -4.81
CA ASP A 107 -6.15 -6.70 -5.05
C ASP A 107 -5.93 -6.58 -6.54
N VAL A 108 -5.29 -5.50 -6.96
CA VAL A 108 -5.01 -5.18 -8.35
C VAL A 108 -3.53 -4.88 -8.49
N GLY A 109 -2.82 -5.70 -9.25
CA GLY A 109 -1.44 -5.43 -9.62
C GLY A 109 -1.39 -4.33 -10.67
N LEU A 110 -0.61 -3.29 -10.42
CA LEU A 110 -0.45 -2.14 -11.30
C LEU A 110 0.94 -2.08 -11.89
N LYS A 111 1.02 -1.64 -13.14
CA LYS A 111 2.25 -1.19 -13.80
C LYS A 111 2.14 0.32 -14.03
N PHE A 112 3.13 1.07 -13.57
CA PHE A 112 3.20 2.50 -13.83
C PHE A 112 3.61 2.76 -15.27
N LEU A 113 2.95 3.74 -15.88
CA LEU A 113 3.28 4.27 -17.21
C LEU A 113 4.27 5.43 -17.11
N ALA A 114 4.40 6.05 -15.92
CA ALA A 114 5.40 7.07 -15.66
C ALA A 114 6.83 6.49 -15.69
N ASN A 115 7.80 7.33 -16.06
CA ASN A 115 9.21 6.94 -16.00
C ASN A 115 9.62 6.69 -14.52
N PRO A 116 10.34 5.60 -14.19
CA PRO A 116 10.75 5.30 -12.82
C PRO A 116 11.66 6.38 -12.18
N ARG A 117 12.28 7.24 -13.00
CA ARG A 117 13.14 8.35 -12.57
C ARG A 117 12.41 9.70 -12.54
N SER A 118 11.13 9.71 -12.88
CA SER A 118 10.29 10.90 -12.84
C SER A 118 10.18 11.47 -11.42
N PRO A 119 9.96 12.79 -11.28
CA PRO A 119 9.78 13.42 -9.97
C PRO A 119 8.67 12.76 -9.14
N GLU A 120 7.55 12.42 -9.77
CA GLU A 120 6.37 11.82 -9.14
C GLU A 120 6.72 10.48 -8.50
N ILE A 121 7.37 9.59 -9.25
CA ILE A 121 7.80 8.28 -8.74
C ILE A 121 8.86 8.43 -7.65
N LYS A 122 9.77 9.40 -7.76
CA LYS A 122 10.77 9.67 -6.72
C LYS A 122 10.12 10.15 -5.42
N ILE A 123 9.13 11.02 -5.48
CA ILE A 123 8.42 11.51 -4.29
C ILE A 123 7.66 10.35 -3.64
N LEU A 124 6.90 9.58 -4.42
CA LEU A 124 6.20 8.40 -3.90
C LEU A 124 7.16 7.36 -3.31
N SER A 125 8.32 7.14 -3.93
CA SER A 125 9.35 6.23 -3.40
C SER A 125 9.88 6.70 -2.05
N LYS A 126 10.05 8.01 -1.85
CA LYS A 126 10.48 8.58 -0.56
C LYS A 126 9.39 8.39 0.50
N GLN A 127 8.13 8.70 0.17
CA GLN A 127 7.01 8.53 1.09
C GLN A 127 6.83 7.06 1.50
N ALA A 128 6.87 6.15 0.52
CA ALA A 128 6.82 4.71 0.73
C ALA A 128 7.93 4.20 1.67
N CYS A 129 9.16 4.71 1.52
CA CYS A 129 10.28 4.36 2.40
C CYS A 129 10.11 4.94 3.82
N SER A 130 9.61 6.17 3.94
CA SER A 130 9.30 6.77 5.25
C SER A 130 8.24 5.96 6.01
N ASP A 131 7.19 5.49 5.33
CA ASP A 131 6.16 4.64 5.95
C ASP A 131 6.71 3.27 6.35
N GLU A 132 7.51 2.61 5.49
CA GLU A 132 8.13 1.32 5.82
C GLU A 132 9.03 1.44 7.06
N THR A 133 9.86 2.50 7.13
CA THR A 133 10.73 2.73 8.29
C THR A 133 9.93 3.05 9.56
N MET A 134 8.82 3.78 9.45
CA MET A 134 7.90 4.03 10.57
C MET A 134 7.27 2.73 11.06
N LEU A 135 6.73 1.90 10.16
CA LEU A 135 6.15 0.60 10.51
C LEU A 135 7.20 -0.29 11.17
N VAL A 136 8.39 -0.47 10.58
CA VAL A 136 9.48 -1.26 11.16
C VAL A 136 9.88 -0.74 12.55
N SER A 137 9.91 0.59 12.75
CA SER A 137 10.19 1.21 14.04
C SER A 137 9.11 0.91 15.09
N LEU A 138 7.84 1.02 14.72
CA LEU A 138 6.71 0.68 15.58
C LEU A 138 6.71 -0.79 15.98
N TRP A 139 6.96 -1.70 15.02
CA TRP A 139 7.09 -3.12 15.29
C TRP A 139 8.26 -3.41 16.24
N LYS A 140 9.44 -2.80 16.04
CA LYS A 140 10.58 -2.94 16.97
C LYS A 140 10.23 -2.48 18.38
N LYS A 141 9.55 -1.34 18.52
CA LYS A 141 9.07 -0.85 19.82
C LYS A 141 8.06 -1.79 20.45
N PHE A 142 7.10 -2.30 19.68
CA PHE A 142 6.10 -3.24 20.17
C PHE A 142 6.73 -4.56 20.64
N PHE A 143 7.70 -5.11 19.91
CA PHE A 143 8.46 -6.28 20.33
C PHE A 143 9.37 -6.04 21.53
N LEU A 144 9.90 -4.83 21.72
CA LEU A 144 10.63 -4.42 22.93
C LEU A 144 9.71 -4.31 24.15
N PHE A 145 8.45 -3.92 23.97
CA PHE A 145 7.45 -3.86 25.05
C PHE A 145 6.88 -5.23 25.43
N LEU A 146 6.77 -6.18 24.49
CA LEU A 146 6.33 -7.56 24.78
C LEU A 146 7.45 -8.47 25.32
N ASN A 147 8.72 -8.08 25.23
CA ASN A 147 9.87 -8.81 25.77
C ASN A 147 10.59 -8.03 26.88
N TYR A 148 9.85 -7.53 27.87
CA TYR A 148 10.45 -7.33 29.19
C TYR A 148 10.31 -8.64 29.97
N PRO A 149 11.37 -9.45 30.14
CA PRO A 149 11.36 -10.41 31.22
C PRO A 149 11.27 -9.59 32.51
N LEU A 150 10.29 -9.90 33.35
CA LEU A 150 10.24 -9.48 34.75
C LEU A 150 11.49 -10.05 35.46
N PHE A 151 12.63 -9.41 35.26
CA PHE A 151 13.83 -9.60 36.05
C PHE A 151 14.03 -8.35 36.89
N LEU A 152 13.42 -8.39 38.08
CA LEU A 152 13.91 -7.67 39.25
C LEU A 152 14.14 -8.71 40.34
N ALA A 153 15.37 -9.21 40.35
CA ALA A 153 16.05 -9.63 41.58
C ALA A 153 16.07 -8.39 42.52
N SER A 154 15.91 -8.44 43.84
CA SER A 154 16.62 -9.23 44.84
C SER A 154 16.11 -8.79 46.23
N TYR A 155 16.09 -9.72 47.19
CA TYR A 155 16.47 -9.56 48.60
C TYR A 155 15.92 -8.37 49.42
N PHE A 156 15.18 -8.66 50.51
CA PHE A 156 15.72 -8.62 51.91
C PHE A 156 14.63 -8.81 53.01
N LEU A 157 14.93 -9.75 53.94
CA LEU A 157 14.62 -9.86 55.40
C LEU A 157 13.21 -10.17 56.00
N PHE A 158 13.24 -11.22 56.86
CA PHE A 158 12.55 -11.45 58.16
C PHE A 158 11.00 -11.59 58.17
N SER A 159 10.32 -12.42 58.97
CA SER A 159 10.61 -13.16 60.22
C SER A 159 9.43 -14.10 60.56
N GLY A 160 9.71 -15.25 61.22
CA GLY A 160 8.79 -16.00 62.13
C GLY A 160 7.68 -16.83 61.48
N GLY A 161 7.28 -18.02 61.92
CA GLY A 161 7.56 -18.85 63.09
C GLY A 161 6.43 -19.91 63.22
N THR A 162 6.75 -21.11 63.72
CA THR A 162 5.85 -22.18 64.28
C THR A 162 4.75 -22.75 63.34
N SER A 163 4.28 -24.00 63.37
CA SER A 163 4.29 -25.14 64.31
C SER A 163 3.69 -26.34 63.56
N GLY A 164 4.16 -27.56 63.82
CA GLY A 164 3.34 -28.61 64.44
C GLY A 164 3.83 -29.99 64.02
#